data_AF-A0AAV0ACA9-F1
#
_entry.id   AF-A0AAV0ACA9-F1
#
_cell.length_a   1.000
_cell.length_b   1.000
_cell.length_c   1.000
_cell.angle_alpha   90.00
_cell.angle_beta   90.00
_cell.angle_gamma   90.00
#
_symmetry.space_group_name_H-M   'P 1'
#
loop_
_entity.id
_entity.type
_entity.pdbx_description
1 polymer ?
#
loop_
_entity_poly.entity_id
_entity_poly.type
_entity_poly.pdbx_seq_one_letter_code
_entity_poly.pdbx_strand_id
1 'polypeptide(L)'
;MTLVQVVERVSQHREPKRGIVGTNWLVETVSLIQSKGNPECVQSMPVWERSPWIETEIGQKYLISNERPPLLISHLPFHLFPKSFFHSKAKVIYVMRNPRDVLVSGYFFWSKSNLVKNADSLSTYFEWFLKGNVAYGSWFEHIRGWLSMRGSENFLLLSYEDMKKVNLGYTRHYFKRSLRKIILSSFVYFIFT
;
A
#
# COMPACT_ATOMS: atom_id res chain seq x y z
N MET A 1 -24.16 -9.84 -2.51
CA MET A 1 -23.56 -9.29 -1.29
C MET A 1 -23.25 -7.81 -1.51
N THR A 2 -23.73 -6.91 -0.65
CA THR A 2 -23.49 -5.47 -0.81
C THR A 2 -22.09 -5.10 -0.34
N LEU A 3 -21.47 -4.04 -0.89
CA LEU A 3 -20.16 -3.54 -0.43
C LEU A 3 -20.15 -3.23 1.09
N VAL A 4 -21.32 -2.99 1.67
CA VAL A 4 -21.54 -2.83 3.10
C VAL A 4 -21.22 -4.13 3.84
N GLN A 5 -21.77 -5.26 3.38
CA GLN A 5 -21.50 -6.59 3.93
C GLN A 5 -20.04 -7.03 3.70
N VAL A 6 -19.39 -6.59 2.62
CA VAL A 6 -17.95 -6.86 2.36
C VAL A 6 -17.07 -6.16 3.39
N VAL A 7 -17.26 -4.85 3.58
CA VAL A 7 -16.48 -4.06 4.55
C VAL A 7 -16.79 -4.50 5.99
N GLU A 8 -18.02 -4.88 6.29
CA GLU A 8 -18.38 -5.45 7.59
C GLU A 8 -17.69 -6.79 7.84
N ARG A 9 -17.61 -7.67 6.83
CA ARG A 9 -16.83 -8.90 6.93
C ARG A 9 -15.34 -8.64 7.10
N VAL A 10 -14.77 -7.62 6.43
CA VAL A 10 -13.36 -7.21 6.60
C VAL A 10 -13.11 -6.73 8.04
N SER A 11 -14.01 -5.90 8.61
CA SER A 11 -13.91 -5.44 10.00
C SER A 11 -14.14 -6.55 11.03
N GLN A 12 -14.90 -7.60 10.69
CA GLN A 12 -15.23 -8.72 11.59
C GLN A 12 -14.25 -9.90 11.48
N HIS A 13 -13.50 -10.01 10.37
CA HIS A 13 -12.46 -11.04 10.19
C HIS A 13 -11.20 -10.68 10.97
N ARG A 14 -11.23 -11.01 12.27
CA ARG A 14 -10.11 -11.18 13.21
C ARG A 14 -9.22 -9.95 13.45
N GLU A 15 -9.08 -9.62 14.73
CA GLU A 15 -7.88 -8.96 15.27
C GLU A 15 -6.61 -9.48 14.56
N PRO A 16 -5.75 -8.60 14.00
CA PRO A 16 -4.55 -9.04 13.33
C PRO A 16 -3.65 -9.71 14.37
N LYS A 17 -3.60 -11.04 14.36
CA LYS A 17 -2.57 -11.79 15.08
C LYS A 17 -1.23 -11.40 14.48
N ARG A 18 -0.51 -10.53 15.20
CA ARG A 18 0.75 -9.84 14.87
C ARG A 18 0.55 -8.52 14.12
N GLY A 19 1.15 -7.46 14.66
CA GLY A 19 1.01 -6.06 14.23
C GLY A 19 1.49 -5.77 12.81
N ILE A 20 0.66 -6.13 11.84
CA ILE A 20 0.85 -5.81 10.44
C ILE A 20 -0.05 -4.63 10.12
N VAL A 21 0.51 -3.43 10.04
CA VAL A 21 -0.30 -2.21 9.96
C VAL A 21 0.21 -1.30 8.85
N GLY A 22 -0.61 -1.18 7.80
CA GLY A 22 -0.34 -0.38 6.61
C GLY A 22 -0.76 -1.09 5.33
N THR A 23 0.21 -1.46 4.51
CA THR A 23 0.05 -2.07 3.18
C THR A 23 -0.83 -3.32 3.17
N ASN A 24 -0.58 -4.30 4.04
CA ASN A 24 -1.30 -5.58 3.99
C ASN A 24 -2.80 -5.43 4.30
N TRP A 25 -3.17 -4.58 5.27
CA TRP A 25 -4.58 -4.32 5.56
C TRP A 25 -5.31 -3.70 4.36
N LEU A 26 -4.65 -2.78 3.66
CA LEU A 26 -5.24 -2.15 2.48
C LEU A 26 -5.37 -3.14 1.33
N VAL A 27 -4.34 -3.95 1.10
CA VAL A 27 -4.33 -4.99 0.06
C VAL A 27 -5.42 -6.03 0.33
N GLU A 28 -5.57 -6.50 1.56
CA GLU A 28 -6.67 -7.40 1.95
C GLU A 28 -8.03 -6.75 1.73
N THR A 29 -8.20 -5.50 2.18
CA THR A 29 -9.45 -4.75 2.01
C THR A 29 -9.82 -4.62 0.53
N VAL A 30 -8.87 -4.25 -0.32
CA VAL A 30 -9.12 -4.08 -1.76
C VAL A 30 -9.33 -5.42 -2.47
N SER A 31 -8.58 -6.47 -2.11
CA SER A 31 -8.83 -7.82 -2.62
C SER A 31 -10.23 -8.32 -2.27
N LEU A 32 -10.69 -8.09 -1.02
CA LEU A 32 -12.06 -8.45 -0.63
C LEU A 32 -13.10 -7.62 -1.39
N ILE A 33 -12.84 -6.33 -1.67
CA ILE A 33 -13.74 -5.53 -2.50
C ILE A 33 -13.82 -6.07 -3.94
N GLN A 34 -12.68 -6.40 -4.55
CA GLN A 34 -12.62 -6.95 -5.92
C GLN A 34 -13.34 -8.30 -6.02
N SER A 35 -13.17 -9.16 -5.01
CA SER A 35 -13.83 -10.47 -4.92
C SER A 35 -15.29 -10.38 -4.46
N LYS A 36 -15.88 -9.18 -4.41
CA LYS A 36 -17.25 -8.93 -3.90
C LYS A 36 -17.49 -9.56 -2.51
N GLY A 37 -16.42 -9.63 -1.72
CA GLY A 37 -16.31 -10.19 -0.37
C GLY A 37 -16.25 -11.71 -0.27
N ASN A 38 -15.93 -12.41 -1.36
CA ASN A 38 -15.47 -13.81 -1.27
C ASN A 38 -14.07 -13.84 -0.62
N PRO A 39 -13.90 -14.46 0.56
CA PRO A 39 -12.61 -14.51 1.26
C PRO A 39 -11.66 -15.59 0.72
N GLU A 40 -12.12 -16.49 -0.15
CA GLU A 40 -11.38 -17.67 -0.62
C GLU A 40 -9.96 -17.31 -1.09
N CYS A 41 -9.83 -16.34 -1.98
CA CYS A 41 -8.53 -15.89 -2.51
C CYS A 41 -7.61 -15.27 -1.45
N VAL A 42 -8.16 -14.60 -0.43
CA VAL A 42 -7.37 -14.02 0.67
C VAL A 42 -6.95 -15.09 1.68
N GLN A 43 -7.70 -16.19 1.78
CA GLN A 43 -7.40 -17.31 2.67
C GLN A 43 -6.50 -18.36 2.02
N SER A 44 -6.57 -18.52 0.69
CA SER A 44 -5.82 -19.56 -0.04
C SER A 44 -4.45 -19.11 -0.51
N MET A 45 -4.23 -17.80 -0.70
CA MET A 45 -2.99 -17.26 -1.27
C MET A 45 -2.35 -16.20 -0.37
N PRO A 46 -1.02 -16.24 -0.19
CA PRO A 46 -0.32 -15.20 0.53
C PRO A 46 -0.34 -13.87 -0.23
N VAL A 47 -0.13 -12.76 0.50
CA VAL A 47 -0.25 -11.41 -0.04
C VAL A 47 0.70 -11.13 -1.21
N TRP A 48 1.92 -11.67 -1.19
CA TRP A 48 2.93 -11.46 -2.25
C TRP A 48 2.59 -12.16 -3.56
N GLU A 49 1.82 -13.24 -3.52
CA GLU A 49 1.39 -13.96 -4.72
C GLU A 49 0.13 -13.33 -5.31
N ARG A 50 -0.78 -12.91 -4.44
CA ARG A 50 -2.02 -12.23 -4.81
C ARG A 50 -1.80 -10.77 -5.20
N SER A 51 -0.74 -10.13 -4.72
CA SER A 51 -0.43 -8.74 -5.01
C SER A 51 1.08 -8.52 -5.03
N PRO A 52 1.75 -8.90 -6.14
CA PRO A 52 3.20 -8.85 -6.21
C PRO A 52 3.72 -7.41 -6.25
N TRP A 53 4.91 -7.23 -5.67
CA TRP A 53 5.62 -5.96 -5.69
C TRP A 53 6.26 -5.71 -7.06
N ILE A 54 6.06 -4.53 -7.63
CA ILE A 54 6.62 -4.13 -8.93
C ILE A 54 8.13 -4.26 -8.96
N GLU A 55 8.79 -3.89 -7.87
CA GLU A 55 10.25 -3.95 -7.73
C GLU A 55 10.83 -5.37 -7.68
N THR A 56 9.99 -6.41 -7.67
CA THR A 56 10.41 -7.82 -7.72
C THR A 56 10.33 -8.39 -9.13
N GLU A 57 11.09 -9.45 -9.41
CA GLU A 57 11.03 -10.15 -10.70
C GLU A 57 9.62 -10.63 -11.07
N ILE A 58 8.84 -11.06 -10.07
CA ILE A 58 7.45 -11.50 -10.27
C ILE A 58 6.58 -10.33 -10.71
N GLY A 59 6.67 -9.18 -10.03
CA GLY A 59 5.94 -7.97 -10.41
C GLY A 59 6.32 -7.47 -11.81
N GLN A 60 7.61 -7.52 -12.15
CA GLN A 60 8.08 -7.15 -13.49
C GLN A 60 7.50 -8.06 -14.58
N LYS A 61 7.42 -9.39 -14.35
CA LYS A 61 6.79 -10.33 -15.30
C LYS A 61 5.32 -9.96 -15.55
N TYR A 62 4.57 -9.57 -14.52
CA TYR A 62 3.19 -9.11 -14.66
C TYR A 62 3.05 -7.79 -15.42
N LEU A 63 4.03 -6.90 -15.32
CA LEU A 63 4.04 -5.67 -16.13
C LEU A 63 4.30 -5.95 -17.62
N ILE A 64 5.08 -6.99 -17.93
CA ILE A 64 5.48 -7.34 -19.30
C ILE A 64 4.43 -8.23 -19.98
N SER A 65 3.78 -9.14 -19.25
CA SER A 65 2.91 -10.18 -19.83
C SER A 65 1.64 -9.64 -20.49
N ASN A 66 1.25 -8.37 -20.27
CA ASN A 66 -0.01 -7.75 -20.73
C ASN A 66 -1.29 -8.51 -20.32
N GLU A 67 -1.17 -9.55 -19.49
CA GLU A 67 -2.30 -10.15 -18.79
C GLU A 67 -2.86 -9.10 -17.82
N ARG A 68 -4.16 -9.14 -17.51
CA ARG A 68 -4.70 -8.30 -16.43
C ARG A 68 -4.10 -8.83 -15.12
N PRO A 69 -3.06 -8.18 -14.56
CA PRO A 69 -2.45 -8.68 -13.36
C PRO A 69 -3.36 -8.34 -12.19
N PRO A 70 -3.25 -9.09 -11.09
CA PRO A 70 -3.92 -8.68 -9.86
C PRO A 70 -3.38 -7.33 -9.38
N LEU A 71 -3.92 -6.83 -8.28
CA LEU A 71 -3.41 -5.61 -7.63
C LEU A 71 -1.89 -5.64 -7.53
N LEU A 72 -1.21 -4.57 -7.92
CA LEU A 72 0.25 -4.49 -7.81
C LEU A 72 0.60 -3.58 -6.64
N ILE A 73 1.70 -3.86 -5.96
CA ILE A 73 2.19 -3.07 -4.83
C ILE A 73 3.53 -2.48 -5.22
N SER A 74 3.89 -1.32 -4.67
CA SER A 74 5.24 -0.81 -4.79
C SER A 74 5.62 0.10 -3.65
N HIS A 75 6.90 0.14 -3.29
CA HIS A 75 7.47 1.18 -2.44
C HIS A 75 8.36 2.15 -3.23
N LEU A 76 8.30 2.10 -4.57
CA LEU A 76 9.17 2.92 -5.40
C LEU A 76 8.82 4.42 -5.30
N PRO A 77 9.83 5.29 -5.19
CA PRO A 77 9.61 6.73 -5.29
C PRO A 77 9.13 7.09 -6.70
N PHE A 78 8.40 8.19 -6.80
CA PHE A 78 7.74 8.65 -8.03
C PHE A 78 8.63 8.59 -9.29
N HIS A 79 9.89 9.01 -9.17
CA HIS A 79 10.84 9.07 -10.28
C HIS A 79 11.39 7.70 -10.74
N LEU A 80 11.26 6.66 -9.92
CA LEU A 80 11.62 5.27 -10.26
C LEU A 80 10.42 4.43 -10.67
N PHE A 81 9.20 4.98 -10.55
CA PHE A 81 7.99 4.26 -10.93
C PHE A 81 7.91 4.05 -12.45
N PRO A 82 7.33 2.94 -12.95
CA PRO A 82 7.26 2.66 -14.38
C PRO A 82 6.68 3.81 -15.21
N LYS A 83 7.45 4.35 -16.17
CA LYS A 83 7.04 5.52 -16.96
C LYS A 83 5.77 5.31 -17.79
N SER A 84 5.48 4.05 -18.15
CA SER A 84 4.26 3.66 -18.85
C SER A 84 3.00 3.96 -18.04
N PHE A 85 3.08 3.95 -16.70
CA PHE A 85 1.96 4.28 -15.82
C PHE A 85 1.40 5.68 -16.11
N PHE A 86 2.27 6.68 -16.24
CA PHE A 86 1.87 8.09 -16.37
C PHE A 86 1.12 8.40 -17.67
N HIS A 87 1.22 7.52 -18.66
CA HIS A 87 0.52 7.63 -19.94
C HIS A 87 -0.66 6.66 -20.06
N SER A 88 -0.95 5.91 -19.00
CA SER A 88 -1.98 4.86 -18.98
C SER A 88 -3.23 5.29 -18.21
N LYS A 89 -4.29 4.48 -18.31
CA LYS A 89 -5.51 4.61 -17.48
C LYS A 89 -5.39 3.88 -16.13
N ALA A 90 -4.22 3.36 -15.78
CA ALA A 90 -3.98 2.72 -14.49
C ALA A 90 -4.14 3.74 -13.35
N LYS A 91 -4.55 3.26 -12.18
CA LYS A 91 -4.80 4.07 -10.99
C LYS A 91 -3.79 3.75 -9.89
N VAL A 92 -3.53 4.73 -9.04
CA VAL A 92 -2.67 4.61 -7.86
C VAL A 92 -3.49 4.96 -6.62
N ILE A 93 -3.34 4.14 -5.58
CA ILE A 93 -3.72 4.47 -4.21
C ILE A 93 -2.43 4.66 -3.41
N TYR A 94 -2.13 5.91 -3.07
CA TYR A 94 -1.00 6.28 -2.24
C TYR A 94 -1.44 6.39 -0.78
N VAL A 95 -0.71 5.72 0.11
CA VAL A 95 -0.94 5.79 1.56
C VAL A 95 0.16 6.62 2.20
N MET A 96 -0.22 7.77 2.74
CA MET A 96 0.65 8.57 3.60
C MET A 96 0.47 8.14 5.07
N ARG A 97 1.56 8.22 5.82
CA ARG A 97 1.61 7.95 7.26
C ARG A 97 2.48 8.99 7.95
N ASN A 98 2.23 9.24 9.23
CA ASN A 98 3.07 10.10 10.04
C ASN A 98 4.56 9.65 9.96
N PRO A 99 5.50 10.54 9.58
CA PRO A 99 6.91 10.18 9.41
C PRO A 99 7.55 9.60 10.66
N ARG A 100 7.10 10.01 11.86
CA ARG A 100 7.59 9.47 13.13
C ARG A 100 7.26 7.99 13.28
N ASP A 101 6.04 7.61 12.91
CA ASP A 101 5.60 6.22 12.96
C ASP A 101 6.26 5.38 11.86
N VAL A 102 6.48 5.96 10.68
CA VAL A 102 7.23 5.33 9.58
C VAL A 102 8.65 5.02 10.02
N LEU A 103 9.33 6.00 10.64
CA LEU A 103 10.70 5.85 11.11
C LEU A 103 10.83 4.71 12.14
N VAL A 104 9.97 4.71 13.17
CA VAL A 104 10.00 3.66 14.20
C VAL A 104 9.66 2.29 13.60
N SER A 105 8.64 2.23 12.76
CA SER A 105 8.23 0.99 12.08
C SER A 105 9.34 0.45 11.17
N GLY A 106 9.99 1.33 10.41
CA GLY A 106 11.08 1.01 9.49
C GLY A 106 12.30 0.47 10.23
N TYR A 107 12.68 1.08 11.36
CA TYR A 107 13.78 0.59 12.19
C TYR A 107 13.58 -0.87 12.61
N PHE A 108 12.40 -1.21 13.15
CA PHE A 108 12.10 -2.58 13.59
C PHE A 108 11.87 -3.57 12.45
N PHE A 109 11.39 -3.11 11.30
CA PHE A 109 11.20 -3.95 10.13
C PHE A 109 12.55 -4.33 9.51
N TRP A 110 13.39 -3.33 9.23
CA TRP A 110 14.68 -3.54 8.59
C TRP A 110 15.68 -4.25 9.51
N SER A 111 15.64 -4.03 10.83
CA SER A 111 16.51 -4.77 11.76
C SER A 111 16.26 -6.29 11.78
N LYS A 112 15.11 -6.74 11.28
CA LYS A 112 14.74 -8.15 11.11
C LYS A 112 14.94 -8.66 9.68
N SER A 113 15.43 -7.81 8.78
CA SER A 113 15.66 -8.11 7.38
C SER A 113 17.15 -8.29 7.12
N ASN A 114 17.49 -9.15 6.17
CA ASN A 114 18.86 -9.31 5.67
C ASN A 114 19.06 -8.60 4.32
N LEU A 115 18.06 -7.84 3.86
CA LEU A 115 18.08 -7.18 2.54
C LEU A 115 18.82 -5.85 2.54
N VAL A 116 19.02 -5.24 3.71
CA VAL A 116 19.69 -3.94 3.86
C VAL A 116 20.62 -3.97 5.06
N LYS A 117 21.54 -3.00 5.13
CA LYS A 117 22.37 -2.82 6.31
C LYS A 117 21.49 -2.44 7.51
N ASN A 118 21.65 -3.16 8.60
CA ASN A 118 20.96 -2.86 9.85
C ASN A 118 21.65 -1.69 10.57
N ALA A 119 20.84 -0.79 11.13
CA ALA A 119 21.34 0.26 11.99
C ALA A 119 21.56 -0.28 13.40
N ASP A 120 22.70 0.05 14.01
CA ASP A 120 23.06 -0.43 15.34
C ASP A 120 22.15 0.13 16.45
N SER A 121 21.51 1.28 16.20
CA SER A 121 20.59 1.93 17.12
C SER A 121 19.49 2.70 16.40
N LEU A 122 18.40 3.00 17.12
CA LEU A 122 17.32 3.86 16.61
C LEU A 122 17.83 5.27 16.28
N SER A 123 18.78 5.81 17.06
CA SER A 123 19.39 7.12 16.80
C SER A 123 20.17 7.13 15.48
N THR A 124 20.95 6.09 15.21
CA THR A 124 21.65 5.92 13.94
C THR A 124 20.66 5.84 12.77
N TYR A 125 19.59 5.05 12.94
CA TYR A 125 18.54 4.94 11.92
C TYR A 125 17.80 6.27 11.70
N PHE A 126 17.57 7.05 12.76
CA PHE A 126 16.95 8.37 12.68
C PHE A 126 17.76 9.32 11.80
N GLU A 127 19.08 9.38 11.99
CA GLU A 127 19.99 10.16 11.14
C GLU A 127 19.96 9.71 9.68
N TRP A 128 19.94 8.40 9.44
CA TRP A 128 19.82 7.85 8.09
C TRP A 128 18.50 8.23 7.45
N PHE A 129 17.39 8.13 8.19
CA PHE A 129 16.06 8.48 7.73
C PHE A 129 15.96 9.95 7.32
N LEU A 130 16.48 10.88 8.14
CA LEU A 130 16.50 12.31 7.82
C LEU A 130 17.32 12.63 6.57
N LYS A 131 18.44 11.93 6.37
CA LYS A 131 19.31 12.09 5.20
C LYS A 131 18.81 11.33 3.97
N GLY A 132 17.77 10.51 4.09
CA GLY A 132 17.28 9.64 3.04
C GLY A 132 18.17 8.44 2.72
N ASN A 133 19.08 8.07 3.63
CA ASN A 133 19.98 6.93 3.50
C ASN A 133 19.34 5.63 4.03
N VAL A 134 18.08 5.41 3.67
CA VAL A 134 17.30 4.21 4.03
C VAL A 134 16.73 3.58 2.77
N ALA A 135 16.16 2.38 2.89
CA ALA A 135 15.46 1.74 1.78
C ALA A 135 14.41 2.68 1.16
N TYR A 136 14.38 2.74 -0.17
CA TYR A 136 13.51 3.62 -0.97
C TYR A 136 13.78 5.13 -0.81
N GLY A 137 14.84 5.52 -0.11
CA GLY A 137 15.36 6.89 -0.09
C GLY A 137 14.69 7.83 0.92
N SER A 138 14.73 9.13 0.63
CA SER A 138 14.14 10.17 1.48
C SER A 138 12.61 10.08 1.50
N TRP A 139 12.04 9.91 2.70
CA TRP A 139 10.59 9.99 2.91
C TRP A 139 10.00 11.32 2.42
N PHE A 140 10.73 12.43 2.61
CA PHE A 140 10.30 13.75 2.18
C PHE A 140 10.21 13.83 0.65
N GLU A 141 11.24 13.37 -0.07
CA GLU A 141 11.22 13.33 -1.53
C GLU A 141 10.13 12.40 -2.05
N HIS A 142 9.97 11.25 -1.38
CA HIS A 142 9.00 10.26 -1.77
C HIS A 142 7.57 10.81 -1.71
N ILE A 143 7.19 11.43 -0.59
CA ILE A 143 5.87 12.07 -0.46
C ILE A 143 5.74 13.24 -1.41
N ARG A 144 6.74 14.12 -1.53
CA ARG A 144 6.67 15.27 -2.44
C ARG A 144 6.44 14.83 -3.89
N GLY A 145 7.15 13.81 -4.35
CA GLY A 145 7.00 13.24 -5.68
C GLY A 145 5.59 12.72 -5.93
N TRP A 146 5.08 11.85 -5.06
CA TRP A 146 3.75 11.27 -5.25
C TRP A 146 2.60 12.27 -5.05
N LEU A 147 2.74 13.23 -4.13
CA LEU A 147 1.76 14.29 -3.93
C LEU A 147 1.65 15.26 -5.12
N SER A 148 2.62 15.27 -6.05
CA SER A 148 2.49 16.01 -7.30
C SER A 148 1.33 15.53 -8.17
N MET A 149 0.87 14.28 -7.99
CA MET A 149 -0.31 13.72 -8.66
C MET A 149 -1.64 14.09 -8.00
N ARG A 150 -1.61 14.87 -6.92
CA ARG A 150 -2.84 15.25 -6.21
C ARG A 150 -3.75 16.06 -7.15
N GLY A 151 -4.97 15.57 -7.33
CA GLY A 151 -5.96 16.16 -8.24
C GLY A 151 -6.11 15.41 -9.56
N SER A 152 -5.16 14.53 -9.90
CA SER A 152 -5.27 13.65 -11.06
C SER A 152 -6.39 12.61 -10.86
N GLU A 153 -7.14 12.31 -11.92
CA GLU A 153 -8.27 11.36 -11.87
C GLU A 153 -7.86 9.93 -11.51
N ASN A 154 -6.61 9.58 -11.78
CA ASN A 154 -6.03 8.26 -11.55
C ASN A 154 -5.21 8.17 -10.25
N PHE A 155 -5.33 9.13 -9.34
CA PHE A 155 -4.58 9.15 -8.08
C PHE A 155 -5.51 9.34 -6.87
N LEU A 156 -5.33 8.50 -5.84
CA LEU A 156 -5.98 8.66 -4.54
C LEU A 156 -4.98 8.65 -3.42
N LEU A 157 -5.05 9.73 -2.64
CA LEU A 157 -4.34 9.85 -1.38
C LEU A 157 -5.21 9.32 -0.23
N LEU A 158 -4.65 8.41 0.56
CA LEU A 158 -5.20 7.93 1.83
C LEU A 158 -4.22 8.21 2.96
N SER A 159 -4.72 8.51 4.15
CA SER A 159 -3.92 8.51 5.37
C SER A 159 -4.09 7.18 6.10
N TYR A 160 -2.97 6.62 6.54
CA TYR A 160 -2.93 5.43 7.38
C TYR A 160 -3.71 5.64 8.70
N GLU A 161 -3.62 6.82 9.30
CA GLU A 161 -4.29 7.18 10.54
C GLU A 161 -5.82 7.16 10.37
N ASP A 162 -6.32 7.63 9.23
CA ASP A 162 -7.75 7.57 8.91
C ASP A 162 -8.19 6.14 8.61
N MET A 163 -7.37 5.35 7.92
CA MET A 163 -7.62 3.92 7.73
C MET A 163 -7.73 3.17 9.07
N LYS A 164 -6.88 3.50 10.04
CA LYS A 164 -6.96 2.93 11.39
C LYS A 164 -8.29 3.27 12.08
N LYS A 165 -8.78 4.51 11.95
CA LYS A 165 -10.10 4.92 12.50
C LYS A 165 -11.27 4.18 11.83
N VAL A 166 -11.16 3.87 10.53
CA VAL A 166 -12.15 3.06 9.80
C VAL A 166 -12.23 1.64 10.38
N ASN A 167 -11.08 1.03 10.67
CA ASN A 167 -11.03 -0.30 11.28
C ASN A 167 -11.71 -0.30 12.67
N LEU A 168 -11.56 0.81 13.41
CA LEU A 168 -12.21 1.03 14.70
C LEU A 168 -13.69 1.45 14.61
N GLY A 169 -14.27 1.51 13.40
CA GLY A 169 -15.70 1.77 13.18
C GLY A 169 -16.12 3.24 13.04
N TYR A 170 -15.21 4.20 13.17
CA TYR A 170 -15.55 5.63 13.32
C TYR A 170 -15.87 6.36 12.00
N THR A 171 -15.31 5.95 10.85
CA THR A 171 -15.36 6.75 9.59
C THR A 171 -15.70 5.92 8.34
N ARG A 172 -16.86 5.27 8.33
CA ARG A 172 -17.24 4.32 7.25
C ARG A 172 -17.64 4.94 5.91
N HIS A 173 -18.23 6.14 5.87
CA HIS A 173 -18.85 6.66 4.63
C HIS A 173 -17.87 7.27 3.63
N TYR A 174 -16.93 8.11 4.09
CA TYR A 174 -15.95 8.76 3.22
C TYR A 174 -14.99 7.75 2.57
N PHE A 175 -14.47 6.82 3.37
CA PHE A 175 -13.57 5.75 2.91
C PHE A 175 -14.22 4.87 1.84
N LYS A 176 -15.50 4.49 2.03
CA LYS A 176 -16.28 3.71 1.05
C LYS A 176 -16.48 4.46 -0.26
N ARG A 177 -16.77 5.76 -0.23
CA ARG A 177 -17.01 6.57 -1.44
C ARG A 177 -15.74 6.75 -2.26
N SER A 178 -14.60 6.98 -1.59
CA SER A 178 -13.30 7.18 -2.25
C SER A 178 -12.77 5.88 -2.88
N LEU A 179 -12.88 4.74 -2.18
CA LEU A 179 -12.46 3.45 -2.73
C LEU A 179 -13.33 2.98 -3.92
N ARG A 180 -14.65 3.23 -3.89
CA ARG A 180 -15.56 2.86 -4.99
C ARG A 180 -15.21 3.51 -6.32
N LYS A 181 -14.72 4.76 -6.33
CA LYS A 181 -14.34 5.47 -7.57
C LYS A 181 -13.15 4.82 -8.28
N ILE A 182 -12.36 4.00 -7.58
CA ILE A 182 -11.05 3.56 -8.05
C ILE A 182 -11.04 2.07 -8.37
N ILE A 183 -11.61 1.25 -7.50
CA ILE A 183 -11.47 -0.22 -7.57
C ILE A 183 -12.21 -0.85 -8.76
N LEU A 184 -13.14 -0.15 -9.41
CA LEU A 184 -14.04 -0.76 -10.40
C LEU A 184 -13.53 -0.82 -11.86
N SER A 185 -12.36 -0.27 -12.21
CA SER A 185 -12.03 -0.15 -13.65
C SER A 185 -10.58 -0.33 -14.09
N SER A 186 -9.58 -0.45 -13.21
CA SER A 186 -8.18 -0.32 -13.64
C SER A 186 -7.19 -0.94 -12.65
N PHE A 187 -5.96 -1.21 -13.13
CA PHE A 187 -4.79 -1.54 -12.33
C PHE A 187 -4.71 -0.59 -11.13
N VAL A 188 -4.55 -1.13 -9.92
CA VAL A 188 -4.38 -0.32 -8.72
C VAL A 188 -3.02 -0.64 -8.15
N TYR A 189 -2.19 0.40 -8.08
CA TYR A 189 -0.91 0.35 -7.40
C TYR A 189 -1.04 0.86 -5.98
N PHE A 190 -0.54 0.11 -5.01
CA PHE A 190 -0.41 0.61 -3.64
C PHE A 190 0.99 1.11 -3.41
N ILE A 191 1.10 2.38 -3.05
CA ILE A 191 2.37 2.94 -2.61
C ILE A 191 2.31 3.32 -1.15
N PHE A 192 3.26 2.80 -0.38
CA PHE A 192 3.34 3.02 1.05
C PHE A 192 4.71 3.56 1.42
N THR A 193 4.71 4.64 2.20
CA THR A 193 5.85 5.16 2.94
C THR A 193 5.63 4.98 4.42
#